data_AF-A0A0K1W2W6-F1
#
_entry.id   AF-A0A0K1W2W6-F1
#
_cell.length_a   1.000
_cell.length_b   1.000
_cell.length_c   1.000
_cell.angle_alpha   90.00
_cell.angle_beta   90.00
_cell.angle_gamma   90.00
#
_symmetry.space_group_name_H-M   'P 1'
#
loop_
_entity.id
_entity.type
_entity.pdbx_description
1 polymer ?
#
loop_
_entity_poly.entity_id
_entity_poly.type
_entity_poly.pdbx_seq_one_letter_code
_entity_poly.pdbx_strand_id
1 'polypeptide(L)'
;MKSNKGYLKLSKVDIYEKDFEVEYKGYKVEEVDSFLDIVYEDYKYFEESEGKYLKKLKELEDKNKKLIKEIEEKGALLKHSEEELEKLTRSGVNNSAIIKRISNLEKDKYNK
;
A
#
# COMPACT_ATOMS: atom_id res chain seq x y z
N MET A 1 -18.52 -0.94 -12.47
CA MET A 1 -18.66 -1.47 -11.09
C MET A 1 -19.05 -0.31 -10.19
N LYS A 2 -20.31 -0.26 -9.75
CA LYS A 2 -20.73 0.69 -8.71
C LYS A 2 -20.18 0.13 -7.39
N SER A 3 -19.12 0.73 -6.85
CA SER A 3 -18.65 0.37 -5.52
C SER A 3 -19.82 0.55 -4.56
N ASN A 4 -20.16 -0.54 -3.89
CA ASN A 4 -21.18 -0.59 -2.87
C ASN A 4 -20.71 0.36 -1.76
N LYS A 5 -21.22 1.61 -1.74
CA LYS A 5 -21.04 2.55 -0.63
C LYS A 5 -21.72 1.89 0.56
N GLY A 6 -20.96 1.13 1.34
CA GLY A 6 -21.46 0.40 2.50
C GLY A 6 -22.19 1.37 3.41
N TYR A 7 -23.47 1.09 3.68
CA TYR A 7 -24.32 1.65 4.73
C TYR A 7 -24.52 3.18 4.80
N LEU A 8 -23.81 4.00 4.02
CA LEU A 8 -23.96 5.46 4.00
C LEU A 8 -25.18 5.84 3.16
N LYS A 9 -26.26 6.19 3.87
CA LYS A 9 -27.54 6.60 3.28
C LYS A 9 -27.55 8.02 2.73
N LEU A 10 -26.61 8.86 3.17
CA LEU A 10 -26.51 10.27 2.81
C LEU A 10 -25.07 10.60 2.41
N SER A 11 -24.91 11.52 1.47
CA SER A 11 -23.65 12.18 1.16
C SER A 11 -23.64 13.60 1.74
N LYS A 12 -22.47 14.24 1.79
CA LYS A 12 -22.37 15.64 2.21
C LYS A 12 -23.23 16.57 1.35
N VAL A 13 -23.37 16.27 0.05
CA VAL A 13 -24.19 17.05 -0.88
C VAL A 13 -25.66 16.89 -0.52
N ASP A 14 -26.10 15.67 -0.21
CA ASP A 14 -27.49 15.41 0.20
C ASP A 14 -27.85 16.12 1.51
N ILE A 15 -26.88 16.34 2.40
CA ILE A 15 -27.07 17.08 3.66
C ILE A 15 -27.13 18.59 3.39
N TYR A 16 -26.26 19.09 2.52
CA TYR A 16 -26.17 20.52 2.18
C TYR A 16 -27.38 21.02 1.39
N GLU A 17 -27.90 20.21 0.46
CA GLU A 17 -29.05 20.56 -0.38
C GLU A 17 -30.39 20.22 0.29
N LYS A 18 -30.37 19.84 1.58
CA LYS A 18 -31.57 19.37 2.27
C LYS A 18 -32.44 20.54 2.73
N ASP A 19 -33.53 20.77 2.01
CA ASP A 19 -34.60 21.64 2.48
C ASP A 19 -35.65 20.86 3.31
N PHE A 20 -36.01 21.40 4.46
CA PHE A 20 -37.08 20.89 5.33
C PHE A 20 -38.33 21.76 5.24
N GLU A 21 -39.50 21.12 5.28
CA GLU A 21 -40.77 21.82 5.42
C GLU A 21 -40.90 22.40 6.84
N VAL A 22 -41.38 23.64 6.93
CA VAL A 22 -41.57 24.35 8.20
C VAL A 22 -42.98 24.15 8.71
N GLU A 23 -43.11 23.57 9.91
CA GLU A 23 -44.39 23.38 10.60
C GLU A 23 -44.52 24.27 11.84
N TYR A 24 -45.76 24.59 12.24
CA TYR A 24 -46.10 25.52 13.34
C TYR A 24 -45.57 25.10 14.73
N LYS A 25 -45.14 23.83 14.89
CA LYS A 25 -44.47 23.31 16.10
C LYS A 25 -43.13 22.63 15.78
N GLY A 26 -42.49 23.04 14.69
CA GLY A 26 -41.19 22.51 14.27
C GLY A 26 -40.01 23.09 15.05
N TYR A 27 -38.83 22.52 14.79
CA TYR A 27 -37.56 23.09 15.25
C TYR A 27 -37.29 24.43 14.58
N LYS A 28 -36.49 25.27 15.24
CA LYS A 28 -36.04 26.53 14.64
C LYS A 28 -35.10 26.23 13.48
N VAL A 29 -35.36 26.84 12.33
CA VAL A 29 -34.56 26.68 11.12
C VAL A 29 -33.08 26.96 11.40
N GLU A 30 -32.77 28.06 12.09
CA GLU A 30 -31.38 28.45 12.42
C GLU A 30 -30.63 27.40 13.27
N GLU A 31 -31.33 26.73 14.19
CA GLU A 31 -30.74 25.72 15.07
C GLU A 31 -30.46 24.43 14.29
N VAL A 32 -31.39 24.05 13.40
CA VAL A 32 -31.22 22.91 12.49
C VAL A 32 -30.08 23.18 11.51
N ASP A 33 -30.04 24.35 10.90
CA ASP A 33 -29.03 24.77 9.93
C ASP A 33 -27.63 24.74 10.55
N SER A 34 -27.46 25.37 11.72
CA SER A 34 -26.20 25.36 12.47
C SER A 34 -25.74 23.93 12.84
N PHE A 35 -26.69 23.04 13.14
CA PHE A 35 -26.39 21.64 13.40
C PHE A 35 -25.99 20.89 12.13
N LEU A 36 -26.69 21.12 11.01
CA LEU A 36 -26.37 20.51 9.72
C LEU A 36 -25.01 20.98 9.17
N ASP A 37 -24.59 22.21 9.41
CA ASP A 37 -23.25 22.70 9.07
C ASP A 37 -22.15 21.87 9.73
N ILE A 38 -22.33 21.53 11.02
CA ILE A 38 -21.40 20.67 11.76
C ILE A 38 -21.38 19.26 11.15
N VAL A 39 -22.56 18.69 10.91
CA VAL A 39 -22.69 17.36 10.30
C VAL A 39 -22.09 17.34 8.88
N TYR A 40 -22.24 18.42 8.13
CA TYR A 40 -21.65 18.57 6.80
C TYR A 40 -20.12 18.53 6.85
N GLU A 41 -19.50 19.30 7.75
CA GLU A 41 -18.05 19.30 7.91
C GLU A 41 -17.52 17.94 8.38
N ASP A 42 -18.24 17.24 9.26
CA ASP A 42 -17.88 15.87 9.65
C ASP A 42 -17.91 14.91 8.45
N TYR A 43 -18.96 14.97 7.62
CA TYR A 43 -19.06 14.14 6.41
C TYR A 43 -17.96 14.46 5.40
N LYS A 44 -17.60 15.74 5.24
CA LYS A 44 -16.47 16.16 4.41
C LYS A 44 -15.15 15.61 4.95
N TYR A 45 -14.92 15.70 6.25
CA TYR A 45 -13.74 15.13 6.89
C TYR A 45 -13.67 13.61 6.72
N PHE A 46 -14.80 12.90 6.83
CA PHE A 46 -14.84 11.46 6.61
C PHE A 46 -14.50 11.08 5.16
N GLU A 47 -15.07 11.76 4.16
CA GLU A 47 -14.74 11.52 2.75
C GLU A 47 -13.25 11.77 2.46
N GLU A 48 -12.69 12.87 2.98
CA GLU A 48 -11.27 13.17 2.82
C GLU A 48 -10.37 12.14 3.51
N SER A 49 -10.74 11.73 4.72
CA SER A 49 -10.02 10.74 5.50
C SER A 49 -10.04 9.38 4.83
N GLU A 50 -11.21 8.93 4.36
CA GLU A 50 -11.35 7.71 3.58
C GLU A 50 -10.44 7.74 2.34
N GLY A 51 -10.46 8.85 1.59
CA GLY A 51 -9.58 9.02 0.44
C GLY A 51 -8.09 8.94 0.80
N LYS A 52 -7.68 9.52 1.94
CA LYS A 52 -6.30 9.41 2.46
C LYS A 52 -5.94 7.97 2.83
N TYR A 53 -6.83 7.26 3.53
CA TYR A 53 -6.60 5.86 3.92
C TYR A 53 -6.53 4.93 2.72
N LEU A 54 -7.42 5.09 1.74
CA LEU A 54 -7.39 4.29 0.50
C LEU A 54 -6.09 4.50 -0.28
N LYS A 55 -5.62 5.74 -0.39
CA LYS A 55 -4.30 6.04 -0.99
C LYS A 55 -3.18 5.36 -0.21
N LYS A 56 -3.21 5.45 1.12
CA LYS A 56 -2.18 4.85 1.97
C LYS A 56 -2.15 3.33 1.88
N LEU A 57 -3.33 2.72 1.85
CA LEU A 57 -3.47 1.28 1.69
C LEU A 57 -2.87 0.83 0.36
N LYS A 58 -3.20 1.52 -0.73
CA LYS A 58 -2.64 1.22 -2.06
C LYS A 58 -1.11 1.36 -2.09
N GLU A 59 -0.57 2.43 -1.50
CA GLU A 59 0.89 2.59 -1.38
C GLU A 59 1.55 1.44 -0.60
N LEU A 60 0.93 1.00 0.50
CA LEU A 60 1.45 -0.10 1.32
C LEU A 60 1.36 -1.44 0.59
N GLU A 61 0.26 -1.71 -0.12
CA GLU A 61 0.11 -2.90 -0.95
C GLU A 61 1.16 -2.94 -2.07
N ASP A 62 1.40 -1.81 -2.75
CA ASP A 62 2.40 -1.73 -3.81
C ASP A 62 3.82 -1.93 -3.26
N LYS A 63 4.12 -1.38 -2.09
CA LYS A 63 5.40 -1.63 -1.40
C LYS A 63 5.54 -3.09 -1.01
N ASN A 64 4.50 -3.70 -0.46
CA ASN A 64 4.53 -5.09 -0.05
C ASN A 64 4.75 -6.01 -1.26
N LYS A 65 4.06 -5.77 -2.38
CA LYS A 65 4.28 -6.49 -3.64
C LYS A 65 5.72 -6.37 -4.15
N LYS A 66 6.32 -5.19 -4.07
CA LYS A 66 7.73 -4.99 -4.44
C LYS A 66 8.68 -5.77 -3.53
N LEU A 67 8.46 -5.70 -2.22
CA LEU A 67 9.29 -6.43 -1.25
C LEU A 67 9.18 -7.95 -1.42
N ILE A 68 7.97 -8.48 -1.67
CA ILE A 68 7.77 -9.90 -1.96
C ILE A 68 8.58 -10.31 -3.18
N LYS A 69 8.53 -9.54 -4.28
CA LYS A 69 9.36 -9.81 -5.47
C LYS A 69 10.85 -9.77 -5.17
N GLU A 70 11.33 -8.78 -4.44
CA GLU A 70 12.74 -8.70 -4.05
C GLU A 70 13.19 -9.90 -3.20
N ILE A 71 12.31 -10.39 -2.31
CA ILE A 71 12.58 -11.59 -1.50
C ILE A 71 12.62 -12.83 -2.39
N GLU A 72 11.69 -12.98 -3.33
CA GLU A 72 11.66 -14.10 -4.28
C GLU A 72 12.92 -14.11 -5.16
N GLU A 73 13.32 -12.96 -5.70
CA GLU A 73 14.53 -12.81 -6.52
C GLU A 73 15.80 -13.16 -5.73
N LYS A 74 15.94 -12.64 -4.50
CA LYS A 74 17.07 -12.95 -3.62
C LYS A 74 17.07 -14.42 -3.19
N GLY A 75 15.90 -14.98 -2.89
CA GLY A 75 15.74 -16.39 -2.54
C GLY A 75 16.13 -17.32 -3.68
N ALA A 76 15.78 -16.98 -4.92
CA ALA A 76 16.20 -17.73 -6.10
C ALA A 76 17.73 -17.67 -6.30
N LEU A 77 18.34 -16.49 -6.10
CA LEU A 77 19.78 -16.31 -6.19
C LEU A 77 20.53 -17.11 -5.12
N LEU A 78 20.03 -17.13 -3.88
CA LEU A 78 20.61 -17.91 -2.78
C LEU A 78 20.56 -19.41 -3.07
N LYS A 79 19.41 -19.94 -3.51
CA LYS A 79 19.28 -21.35 -3.89
C LYS A 79 20.24 -21.74 -5.01
N HIS A 80 20.35 -20.91 -6.04
CA HIS A 80 21.32 -21.13 -7.11
C HIS A 80 22.76 -21.10 -6.58
N SER A 81 23.10 -20.20 -5.67
CA SER A 81 24.42 -20.15 -5.03
C SER A 81 24.71 -21.39 -4.18
N GLU A 82 23.73 -21.89 -3.44
CA GLU A 82 23.85 -23.10 -2.62
C GLU A 82 24.05 -24.34 -3.51
N GLU A 83 23.30 -24.47 -4.60
CA GLU A 83 23.45 -25.56 -5.57
C GLU A 83 24.84 -25.54 -6.24
N GLU A 84 25.34 -24.36 -6.61
CA GLU A 84 26.69 -24.23 -7.17
C GLU A 84 27.78 -24.56 -6.15
N LEU A 85 27.59 -24.18 -4.89
CA LEU A 85 28.51 -24.54 -3.80
C LEU A 85 28.51 -26.06 -3.54
N GLU A 86 27.34 -26.70 -3.60
CA GLU A 86 27.19 -28.16 -3.45
C GLU A 86 27.86 -28.91 -4.62
N LYS A 87 27.71 -28.43 -5.85
CA LYS A 87 28.42 -29.00 -7.02
C LYS A 87 29.93 -28.86 -6.89
N LEU A 88 30.42 -27.70 -6.44
CA LEU A 88 31.85 -27.45 -6.22
C LEU A 88 32.44 -28.34 -5.12
N THR A 89 31.71 -28.53 -4.02
CA THR A 89 32.13 -29.42 -2.93
C THR A 89 32.10 -30.89 -3.35
N ARG A 90 31.08 -31.35 -4.09
CA ARG A 90 31.04 -32.71 -4.67
C ARG A 90 32.15 -32.96 -5.69
N SER A 91 32.60 -31.90 -6.39
CA SER A 91 33.72 -31.95 -7.34
C SER A 91 35.10 -31.96 -6.69
N GLY A 92 35.20 -31.95 -5.34
CA GLY A 92 36.47 -32.07 -4.62
C GLY A 92 37.38 -30.85 -4.73
N VAL A 93 36.85 -29.67 -5.06
CA VAL A 93 37.65 -28.46 -5.27
C VAL A 93 38.12 -27.89 -3.93
N ASN A 94 39.43 -27.96 -3.67
CA ASN A 94 40.05 -27.39 -2.47
C ASN A 94 39.79 -25.88 -2.36
N ASN A 95 39.56 -25.42 -1.12
CA ASN A 95 39.15 -24.05 -0.79
C ASN A 95 40.04 -22.96 -1.41
N SER A 96 41.33 -23.23 -1.66
CA SER A 96 42.24 -22.26 -2.30
C SER A 96 42.03 -22.07 -3.81
N ALA A 97 41.55 -23.09 -4.53
CA ALA A 97 41.25 -22.99 -5.95
C ALA A 97 39.96 -22.17 -6.18
N ILE A 98 39.00 -22.28 -5.25
CA ILE A 98 37.78 -21.47 -5.23
C ILE A 98 38.14 -19.99 -5.02
N ILE A 99 38.96 -19.67 -4.01
CA ILE A 99 39.42 -18.30 -3.74
C ILE A 99 40.17 -17.72 -4.95
N LYS A 100 41.04 -18.50 -5.60
CA LYS A 100 41.74 -18.06 -6.83
C LYS A 100 40.78 -17.76 -7.99
N ARG A 101 39.75 -18.59 -8.20
CA ARG A 101 38.76 -18.37 -9.25
C ARG A 101 37.91 -17.12 -8.97
N ILE A 102 37.46 -16.93 -7.73
CA ILE A 102 36.72 -15.74 -7.31
C ILE A 102 37.59 -14.47 -7.48
N SER A 103 38.84 -14.50 -7.02
CA SER A 103 39.77 -13.37 -7.17
C SER A 103 40.00 -12.98 -8.63
N ASN A 104 40.08 -13.95 -9.54
CA ASN A 104 40.20 -13.68 -10.98
C ASN A 104 38.91 -13.08 -11.55
N LEU A 105 37.74 -13.60 -11.17
CA LEU A 105 36.45 -13.08 -11.62
C LEU A 105 36.16 -11.67 -11.10
N GLU A 106 36.56 -11.33 -9.87
CA GLU A 106 36.46 -9.96 -9.34
C GLU A 106 37.40 -9.01 -10.07
N LYS A 107 38.61 -9.45 -10.41
CA LYS A 107 39.58 -8.65 -11.17
C LYS A 107 39.10 -8.34 -12.59
N ASP A 108 38.49 -9.31 -13.26
CA ASP A 108 37.92 -9.13 -14.59
C ASP A 108 36.69 -8.20 -14.58
N LYS A 109 35.93 -8.19 -13.48
CA LYS A 109 34.78 -7.29 -13.29
C LYS A 109 35.22 -5.86 -12.89
N TYR A 110 36.40 -5.69 -12.30
CA TYR A 110 36.96 -4.40 -11.90
C TYR A 110 37.78 -3.71 -13.01
N ASN A 111 38.26 -4.46 -14.00
CA ASN A 111 38.99 -3.95 -15.16
C ASN A 111 38.08 -3.57 -16.35
N LYS A 112 36.78 -3.33 -16.11
CA LYS A 112 35.81 -2.90 -17.12
C LYS A 112 34.99 -1.71 -16.65
#